data_AF-A0A7S1FI51-F1
#
_entry.id   AF-A0A7S1FI51-F1
#
_cell.length_a   1.000
_cell.length_b   1.000
_cell.length_c   1.000
_cell.angle_alpha   90.00
_cell.angle_beta   90.00
_cell.angle_gamma   90.00
#
_symmetry.space_group_name_H-M   'P 1'
#
loop_
_entity.id
_entity.type
_entity.pdbx_description
1 polymer ?
#
loop_
_entity_poly.entity_id
_entity_poly.type
_entity_poly.pdbx_seq_one_letter_code
_entity_poly.pdbx_strand_id
1 'polypeptide(L)'
;SCMLATLRAILPKDWSTSHEVAWSWLWENVERTLMKTMGKPPVWQESLSKLFASLTNETKFEMRADIYARFFVSAPAGQDYFKQSNTYLHIIAEKIMDMTLDIYVDPVKMVDDISALGLRHVGYGIPTEFFGPFVSACVEMLNTYTQDESVIDAFRWS
;
A
#
# COMPACT_ATOMS: atom_id res chain seq x y z
N SER A 1 10.01 15.34 -23.95
CA SER A 1 11.32 15.25 -24.65
C SER A 1 12.38 16.27 -24.19
N CYS A 2 12.09 17.22 -23.29
CA CYS A 2 13.09 18.19 -22.81
C CYS A 2 14.05 17.58 -21.78
N MET A 3 13.56 16.84 -20.78
CA MET A 3 14.39 16.27 -19.72
C MET A 3 15.43 15.25 -20.21
N LEU A 4 15.07 14.36 -21.15
CA LEU A 4 16.02 13.41 -21.75
C LEU A 4 17.13 14.13 -22.54
N ALA A 5 16.78 15.18 -23.28
CA ALA A 5 17.76 15.98 -24.01
C ALA A 5 18.73 16.69 -23.06
N THR A 6 18.24 17.21 -21.94
CA THR A 6 19.07 17.82 -20.89
C THR A 6 20.00 16.79 -20.26
N LEU A 7 19.50 15.62 -19.84
CA LEU A 7 20.31 14.55 -19.22
C LEU A 7 21.44 14.07 -20.14
N ARG A 8 21.13 13.88 -21.43
CA ARG A 8 22.11 13.52 -22.46
C ARG A 8 23.18 14.60 -22.66
N ALA A 9 22.80 15.87 -22.55
CA ALA A 9 23.73 16.99 -22.69
C ALA A 9 24.68 17.13 -21.49
N ILE A 10 24.24 16.79 -20.27
CA ILE A 10 25.05 16.93 -19.04
C ILE A 10 25.90 15.69 -18.72
N LEU A 11 25.54 14.51 -19.22
CA LEU A 11 26.28 13.25 -19.02
C LEU A 11 26.73 12.58 -20.34
N PRO A 12 27.35 13.30 -21.29
CA PRO A 12 27.56 12.78 -22.64
C PRO A 12 28.51 11.57 -22.71
N LYS A 13 29.39 11.38 -21.72
CA LYS A 13 30.35 10.26 -21.67
C LYS A 13 29.75 8.97 -21.08
N ASP A 14 28.79 9.11 -20.17
CA ASP A 14 28.18 8.00 -19.44
C ASP A 14 26.79 7.62 -19.98
N TRP A 15 26.17 8.53 -20.75
CA TRP A 15 24.86 8.31 -21.34
C TRP A 15 24.91 7.23 -22.42
N SER A 16 24.15 6.16 -22.19
CA SER A 16 24.05 5.01 -23.09
C SER A 16 22.59 4.76 -23.46
N THR A 17 22.36 3.85 -24.42
CA THR A 17 21.00 3.42 -24.78
C THR A 17 20.24 2.80 -23.60
N SER A 18 20.92 2.11 -22.68
CA SER A 18 20.27 1.57 -21.48
C SER A 18 19.74 2.68 -20.56
N HIS A 19 20.46 3.81 -20.48
CA HIS A 19 19.99 4.99 -19.76
C HIS A 19 18.76 5.59 -20.44
N GLU A 20 18.73 5.70 -21.77
CA GLU A 20 17.52 6.21 -22.46
C GLU A 20 16.29 5.34 -22.19
N VAL A 21 16.43 4.02 -22.24
CA VAL A 21 15.32 3.09 -21.95
C VAL A 21 14.86 3.22 -20.51
N ALA A 22 15.79 3.20 -19.55
CA ALA A 22 15.47 3.30 -18.13
C ALA A 22 14.79 4.64 -17.77
N TRP A 23 15.30 5.75 -18.30
CA TRP A 23 14.73 7.07 -18.05
C TRP A 23 13.37 7.27 -18.73
N SER A 24 13.19 6.74 -19.94
CA SER A 24 11.89 6.78 -20.62
C SER A 24 10.86 5.97 -19.84
N TRP A 25 11.21 4.74 -19.42
CA TRP A 25 10.36 3.92 -18.57
C TRP A 25 10.01 4.63 -17.25
N LEU A 26 10.99 5.24 -16.58
CA LEU A 26 10.74 5.98 -15.34
C LEU A 26 9.71 7.08 -15.56
N TRP A 27 9.91 7.93 -16.57
CA TRP A 27 9.01 9.05 -16.80
C TRP A 27 7.61 8.62 -17.24
N GLU A 28 7.49 7.58 -18.05
CA GLU A 28 6.19 7.01 -18.41
C GLU A 28 5.45 6.47 -17.18
N ASN A 29 6.15 5.87 -16.21
CA ASN A 29 5.53 5.39 -14.97
C ASN A 29 5.16 6.53 -14.01
N VAL A 30 6.02 7.55 -13.89
CA VAL A 30 5.74 8.75 -13.08
C VAL A 30 4.54 9.49 -13.67
N GLU A 31 4.52 9.75 -14.97
CA GLU A 31 3.41 10.41 -15.66
C GLU A 31 2.12 9.63 -15.48
N ARG A 32 2.13 8.32 -15.75
CA ARG A 32 0.96 7.45 -15.60
C ARG A 32 0.42 7.46 -14.17
N THR A 33 1.30 7.37 -13.17
CA THR A 33 0.90 7.38 -11.77
C THR A 33 0.32 8.75 -11.40
N LEU A 34 1.03 9.83 -11.73
CA LEU A 34 0.59 11.19 -11.46
C LEU A 34 -0.76 11.47 -12.11
N MET A 35 -0.95 11.15 -13.39
CA MET A 35 -2.23 11.37 -14.09
C MET A 35 -3.38 10.54 -13.48
N LYS A 36 -3.08 9.37 -12.92
CA LYS A 36 -4.08 8.54 -12.25
C LYS A 36 -4.46 9.04 -10.87
N THR A 37 -3.56 9.72 -10.16
CA THR A 37 -3.73 10.11 -8.75
C THR A 37 -3.89 11.62 -8.56
N MET A 38 -3.62 12.45 -9.57
CA MET A 38 -3.64 13.90 -9.44
C MET A 38 -4.99 14.40 -8.90
N GLY A 39 -4.92 15.15 -7.79
CA GLY A 39 -6.10 15.69 -7.10
C GLY A 39 -6.90 14.69 -6.27
N LYS A 40 -6.58 13.38 -6.31
CA LYS A 40 -7.30 12.35 -5.56
C LYS A 40 -6.90 12.22 -4.08
N PRO A 41 -5.63 12.35 -3.66
CA PRO A 41 -5.23 12.13 -2.27
C PRO A 41 -6.04 12.89 -1.22
N PRO A 42 -6.40 14.18 -1.39
CA PRO A 42 -7.24 14.87 -0.40
C PRO A 42 -8.65 14.28 -0.29
N VAL A 43 -9.26 13.90 -1.41
CA VAL A 43 -10.58 13.25 -1.45
C VAL A 43 -10.50 11.87 -0.82
N TRP A 44 -9.48 11.09 -1.16
CA TRP A 44 -9.22 9.77 -0.61
C TRP A 44 -9.02 9.80 0.90
N GLN A 45 -8.20 10.72 1.40
CA GLN A 45 -7.99 10.94 2.82
C GLN A 45 -9.31 11.25 3.54
N GLU A 46 -10.09 12.19 3.01
CA GLU A 46 -11.36 12.60 3.62
C GLU A 46 -12.37 11.45 3.64
N SER A 47 -12.54 10.75 2.52
CA SER A 47 -13.48 9.62 2.41
C SER A 47 -13.09 8.47 3.33
N LEU A 48 -11.80 8.08 3.36
CA LEU A 48 -11.32 6.99 4.22
C LEU A 48 -11.43 7.36 5.71
N SER A 49 -11.05 8.60 6.06
CA SER A 49 -11.19 9.11 7.43
C SER A 49 -12.64 9.08 7.91
N LYS A 50 -13.59 9.52 7.07
CA LYS A 50 -15.02 9.49 7.37
C LYS A 50 -15.53 8.07 7.62
N LEU A 51 -15.10 7.09 6.82
CA LEU A 51 -15.46 5.70 7.06
C LEU A 51 -14.90 5.22 8.41
N PHE A 52 -13.61 5.39 8.67
CA PHE A 52 -13.02 4.90 9.91
C PHE A 52 -13.58 5.58 11.17
N ALA A 53 -14.01 6.83 11.06
CA ALA A 53 -14.68 7.54 12.14
C ALA A 53 -16.12 7.05 12.39
N SER A 54 -16.81 6.50 11.38
CA SER A 54 -18.19 6.02 11.50
C SER A 54 -18.31 4.60 12.04
N LEU A 55 -17.25 3.80 11.94
CA LEU A 55 -17.22 2.41 12.40
C LEU A 55 -17.11 2.31 13.92
N THR A 56 -17.91 1.43 14.53
CA THR A 56 -17.79 1.12 15.96
C THR A 56 -16.57 0.25 16.25
N ASN A 57 -16.20 0.13 17.53
CA ASN A 57 -15.09 -0.72 17.94
C ASN A 57 -15.35 -2.20 17.66
N GLU A 58 -16.60 -2.63 17.77
CA GLU A 58 -17.05 -3.99 17.46
C GLU A 58 -16.88 -4.28 15.97
N THR A 59 -17.36 -3.38 15.10
CA THR A 59 -17.18 -3.54 13.64
C THR A 59 -15.70 -3.53 13.27
N LYS A 60 -14.89 -2.64 13.84
CA LYS A 60 -13.44 -2.64 13.62
C LYS A 60 -12.79 -3.94 14.08
N PHE A 61 -13.26 -4.53 15.17
CA PHE A 61 -12.77 -5.82 15.64
C PHE A 61 -13.08 -6.94 14.65
N GLU A 62 -14.31 -6.99 14.14
CA GLU A 62 -14.74 -7.96 13.12
C GLU A 62 -13.95 -7.81 11.83
N MET A 63 -13.78 -6.58 11.33
CA MET A 63 -12.97 -6.27 10.14
C MET A 63 -11.56 -6.85 10.26
N ARG A 64 -10.91 -6.65 11.43
CA ARG A 64 -9.56 -7.18 11.67
C ARG A 64 -9.51 -8.70 11.68
N ALA A 65 -10.52 -9.37 12.22
CA ALA A 65 -10.61 -10.83 12.14
C ALA A 65 -10.81 -11.31 10.69
N ASP A 66 -11.66 -10.62 9.95
CA ASP A 66 -12.05 -10.98 8.59
C ASP A 66 -10.87 -10.93 7.60
N ILE A 67 -9.95 -9.96 7.78
CA ILE A 67 -8.70 -9.90 6.99
C ILE A 67 -7.94 -11.24 7.05
N TYR A 68 -7.70 -11.75 8.26
CA TYR A 68 -6.93 -12.99 8.44
C TYR A 68 -7.72 -14.21 8.00
N ALA A 69 -9.03 -14.24 8.26
CA ALA A 69 -9.89 -15.32 7.78
C ALA A 69 -9.82 -15.46 6.25
N ARG A 70 -9.92 -14.35 5.51
CA ARG A 70 -9.80 -14.33 4.04
C ARG A 70 -8.41 -14.67 3.56
N PHE A 71 -7.39 -14.07 4.17
CA PHE A 71 -6.00 -14.31 3.79
C PHE A 71 -5.65 -15.80 3.93
N PHE A 72 -6.06 -16.45 5.01
CA PHE A 72 -5.77 -17.87 5.22
C PHE A 72 -6.57 -18.82 4.34
N VAL A 73 -7.70 -18.37 3.79
CA VAL A 73 -8.41 -19.12 2.73
C VAL A 73 -7.65 -19.00 1.39
N SER A 74 -7.17 -17.80 1.06
CA SER A 74 -6.46 -17.53 -0.20
C SER A 74 -5.04 -18.10 -0.22
N ALA A 75 -4.33 -18.02 0.89
CA ALA A 75 -2.95 -18.49 1.07
C ALA A 75 -2.81 -19.27 2.38
N PRO A 76 -3.30 -20.53 2.46
CA PRO A 76 -3.25 -21.33 3.69
C PRO A 76 -1.83 -21.51 4.25
N ALA A 77 -0.83 -21.69 3.38
CA ALA A 77 0.57 -21.79 3.76
C ALA A 77 1.11 -20.52 4.47
N GLY A 78 0.45 -19.38 4.29
CA GLY A 78 0.77 -18.15 5.01
C GLY A 78 0.60 -18.28 6.53
N GLN A 79 -0.29 -19.15 7.01
CA GLN A 79 -0.54 -19.39 8.44
C GLN A 79 0.74 -19.75 9.20
N ASP A 80 1.66 -20.48 8.57
CA ASP A 80 2.88 -20.95 9.21
C ASP A 80 3.80 -19.80 9.66
N TYR A 81 3.64 -18.61 9.08
CA TYR A 81 4.44 -17.43 9.42
C TYR A 81 3.84 -16.61 10.58
N PHE A 82 2.58 -16.85 10.97
CA PHE A 82 1.92 -16.14 12.06
C PHE A 82 2.11 -16.88 13.38
N LYS A 83 3.20 -16.57 14.10
CA LYS A 83 3.51 -17.17 15.41
C LYS A 83 2.87 -16.46 16.61
N GLN A 84 2.16 -15.36 16.36
CA GLN A 84 1.68 -14.47 17.43
C GLN A 84 0.26 -14.81 17.85
N SER A 85 -0.13 -14.34 19.04
CA SER A 85 -1.50 -14.54 19.53
C SER A 85 -2.52 -13.79 18.68
N ASN A 86 -3.77 -14.28 18.63
CA ASN A 86 -4.86 -13.61 17.92
C ASN A 86 -5.02 -12.15 18.35
N THR A 87 -4.89 -11.86 19.65
CA THR A 87 -4.90 -10.48 20.17
C THR A 87 -3.85 -9.61 19.52
N TYR A 88 -2.63 -10.13 19.34
CA TYR A 88 -1.56 -9.39 18.68
C TYR A 88 -1.80 -9.22 17.18
N LEU A 89 -2.44 -10.20 16.53
CA LEU A 89 -2.84 -10.07 15.12
C LEU A 89 -3.84 -8.93 14.92
N HIS A 90 -4.80 -8.76 15.83
CA HIS A 90 -5.68 -7.59 15.79
C HIS A 90 -4.90 -6.27 15.93
N ILE A 91 -3.89 -6.19 16.80
CA ILE A 91 -3.06 -4.98 16.90
C ILE A 91 -2.31 -4.69 15.59
N ILE A 92 -1.81 -5.74 14.92
CA ILE A 92 -1.14 -5.58 13.62
C ILE A 92 -2.13 -5.07 12.56
N ALA A 93 -3.30 -5.69 12.46
CA ALA A 93 -4.33 -5.26 11.50
C ALA A 93 -4.82 -3.83 11.77
N GLU A 94 -4.93 -3.42 13.03
CA GLU A 94 -5.22 -2.03 13.40
C GLU A 94 -4.13 -1.08 12.89
N LYS A 95 -2.86 -1.38 13.13
CA LYS A 95 -1.74 -0.57 12.61
C LYS A 95 -1.73 -0.48 11.09
N ILE A 96 -2.10 -1.54 10.38
CA ILE A 96 -2.21 -1.49 8.92
C ILE A 96 -3.29 -0.48 8.51
N MET A 97 -4.46 -0.51 9.15
CA MET A 97 -5.53 0.46 8.87
C MET A 97 -5.12 1.89 9.25
N ASP A 98 -4.38 2.09 10.33
CA ASP A 98 -3.88 3.44 10.67
C ASP A 98 -2.88 3.94 9.61
N MET A 99 -1.95 3.08 9.19
CA MET A 99 -0.96 3.41 8.16
C MET A 99 -1.59 3.77 6.81
N THR A 100 -2.71 3.14 6.43
CA THR A 100 -3.41 3.48 5.18
C THR A 100 -4.04 4.87 5.20
N LEU A 101 -4.33 5.43 6.38
CA LEU A 101 -4.76 6.81 6.50
C LEU A 101 -3.56 7.76 6.65
N ASP A 102 -2.57 7.38 7.46
CA ASP A 102 -1.41 8.21 7.78
C ASP A 102 -0.55 8.54 6.55
N ILE A 103 -0.52 7.68 5.53
CA ILE A 103 0.19 7.96 4.26
C ILE A 103 -0.30 9.24 3.58
N TYR A 104 -1.58 9.60 3.78
CA TYR A 104 -2.15 10.82 3.24
C TYR A 104 -1.85 12.06 4.09
N VAL A 105 -1.62 11.86 5.40
CA VAL A 105 -1.37 12.92 6.37
C VAL A 105 0.10 13.34 6.34
N ASP A 106 1.01 12.36 6.44
CA ASP A 106 2.45 12.58 6.45
C ASP A 106 3.16 11.50 5.60
N PRO A 107 3.13 11.65 4.26
CA PRO A 107 3.72 10.66 3.36
C PRO A 107 5.24 10.52 3.55
N VAL A 108 5.94 11.57 4.00
CA VAL A 108 7.40 11.54 4.18
C VAL A 108 7.75 10.64 5.35
N LYS A 109 7.10 10.84 6.51
CA LYS A 109 7.25 9.95 7.67
C LYS A 109 6.84 8.52 7.31
N MET A 110 5.77 8.36 6.54
CA MET A 110 5.27 7.03 6.18
C MET A 110 6.27 6.25 5.30
N VAL A 111 7.00 6.93 4.42
CA VAL A 111 8.10 6.30 3.66
C VAL A 111 9.16 5.71 4.60
N ASP A 112 9.54 6.44 5.65
CA ASP A 112 10.51 5.94 6.64
C ASP A 112 9.94 4.76 7.44
N ASP A 113 8.71 4.87 7.93
CA ASP A 113 8.04 3.84 8.72
C ASP A 113 7.84 2.54 7.92
N ILE A 114 7.37 2.63 6.66
CA ILE A 114 7.21 1.50 5.74
C ILE A 114 8.58 0.90 5.36
N SER A 115 9.60 1.73 5.12
CA SER A 115 10.95 1.23 4.79
C SER A 115 11.53 0.41 5.95
N ALA A 116 11.40 0.91 7.18
CA ALA A 116 11.80 0.18 8.39
C ALA A 116 11.00 -1.11 8.58
N LEU A 117 9.69 -1.11 8.27
CA LEU A 117 8.86 -2.31 8.27
C LEU A 117 9.31 -3.32 7.20
N GLY A 118 9.66 -2.86 6.01
CA GLY A 118 10.18 -3.69 4.92
C GLY A 118 11.47 -4.41 5.30
N LEU A 119 12.42 -3.71 5.92
CA LEU A 119 13.66 -4.32 6.43
C LEU A 119 13.40 -5.42 7.47
N ARG A 120 12.40 -5.22 8.35
CA ARG A 120 11.99 -6.27 9.29
C ARG A 120 11.40 -7.48 8.58
N HIS A 121 10.56 -7.28 7.56
CA HIS A 121 10.00 -8.39 6.78
C HIS A 121 11.05 -9.20 6.03
N VAL A 122 12.11 -8.54 5.55
CA VAL A 122 13.30 -9.23 5.01
C VAL A 122 13.94 -10.09 6.09
N GLY A 123 14.14 -9.56 7.30
CA GLY A 123 14.69 -10.31 8.44
C GLY A 123 13.82 -11.48 8.89
N TYR A 124 12.50 -11.39 8.74
CA TYR A 124 11.56 -12.49 9.03
C TYR A 124 11.57 -13.58 7.95
N GLY A 125 12.13 -13.31 6.77
CA GLY A 125 12.17 -14.27 5.67
C GLY A 125 10.80 -14.57 5.07
N ILE A 126 9.87 -13.60 5.08
CA ILE A 126 8.52 -13.79 4.53
C ILE A 126 8.59 -13.85 3.00
N PRO A 127 8.08 -14.92 2.35
CA PRO A 127 8.00 -14.99 0.90
C PRO A 127 7.17 -13.85 0.29
N THR A 128 7.68 -13.22 -0.76
CA THR A 128 7.03 -12.06 -1.41
C THR A 128 5.68 -12.42 -2.06
N GLU A 129 5.46 -13.69 -2.35
CA GLU A 129 4.21 -14.22 -2.92
C GLU A 129 3.01 -14.06 -1.98
N PHE A 130 3.20 -13.94 -0.66
CA PHE A 130 2.10 -13.78 0.29
C PHE A 130 1.59 -12.33 0.41
N PHE A 131 2.35 -11.33 -0.05
CA PHE A 131 1.95 -9.93 0.07
C PHE A 131 0.74 -9.62 -0.80
N GLY A 132 0.70 -10.11 -2.04
CA GLY A 132 -0.43 -9.92 -2.96
C GLY A 132 -1.76 -10.45 -2.38
N PRO A 133 -1.83 -11.73 -1.98
CA PRO A 133 -3.00 -12.30 -1.32
C PRO A 133 -3.40 -11.55 -0.04
N PHE A 134 -2.44 -11.08 0.76
CA PHE A 134 -2.72 -10.32 1.97
C PHE A 134 -3.36 -8.96 1.67
N VAL A 135 -2.85 -8.22 0.67
CA VAL A 135 -3.45 -6.96 0.21
C VAL A 135 -4.87 -7.21 -0.34
N SER A 136 -5.06 -8.25 -1.15
CA SER A 136 -6.39 -8.62 -1.65
C SER A 136 -7.37 -8.91 -0.52
N ALA A 137 -6.95 -9.67 0.51
CA ALA A 137 -7.79 -9.95 1.67
C ALA A 137 -8.21 -8.67 2.42
N CYS A 138 -7.31 -7.69 2.55
CA CYS A 138 -7.63 -6.40 3.18
C CYS A 138 -8.66 -5.61 2.36
N VAL A 139 -8.50 -5.57 1.04
CA VAL A 139 -9.42 -4.87 0.13
C VAL A 139 -10.78 -5.58 0.05
N GLU A 140 -10.80 -6.91 -0.02
CA GLU A 140 -12.04 -7.70 -0.04
C GLU A 140 -12.84 -7.57 1.27
N MET A 141 -12.14 -7.51 2.40
CA MET A 141 -12.76 -7.18 3.67
C MET A 141 -13.45 -5.82 3.57
N LEU A 142 -12.74 -4.78 3.12
CA LEU A 142 -13.32 -3.43 3.03
C LEU A 142 -14.56 -3.36 2.13
N ASN A 143 -14.58 -4.09 1.02
CA ASN A 143 -15.73 -4.20 0.12
C ASN A 143 -16.98 -4.80 0.77
N THR A 144 -16.84 -5.48 1.91
CA THR A 144 -17.97 -6.01 2.68
C THR A 144 -18.66 -4.91 3.51
N TYR A 145 -17.94 -3.83 3.83
CA TYR A 145 -18.41 -2.76 4.71
C TYR A 145 -18.74 -1.45 3.98
N THR A 146 -18.26 -1.26 2.75
CA THR A 146 -18.59 -0.10 1.93
C THR A 146 -18.64 -0.45 0.45
N GLN A 147 -19.44 0.30 -0.31
CA GLN A 147 -19.49 0.29 -1.78
C GLN A 147 -19.01 1.63 -2.36
N ASP A 148 -18.50 2.54 -1.52
CA ASP A 148 -17.92 3.80 -1.97
C ASP A 148 -16.57 3.52 -2.64
N GLU A 149 -16.55 3.63 -3.97
CA GLU A 149 -15.36 3.43 -4.79
C GLU A 149 -14.21 4.36 -4.38
N SER A 150 -14.49 5.57 -3.89
CA SER A 150 -13.45 6.50 -3.44
C SER A 150 -12.72 5.97 -2.21
N VAL A 151 -13.44 5.31 -1.30
CA VAL A 151 -12.86 4.70 -0.10
C VAL A 151 -12.08 3.44 -0.44
N ILE A 152 -12.61 2.62 -1.34
CA ILE A 152 -11.95 1.40 -1.78
C ILE A 152 -10.67 1.72 -2.54
N ASP A 153 -10.70 2.71 -3.44
CA ASP A 153 -9.52 3.17 -4.18
C ASP A 153 -8.51 3.84 -3.25
N ALA A 154 -8.96 4.64 -2.27
CA ALA A 154 -8.10 5.21 -1.24
C ALA A 154 -7.34 4.12 -0.49
N PHE A 155 -8.06 3.12 0.03
CA PHE A 155 -7.45 2.05 0.82
C PHE A 155 -6.57 1.11 -0.03
N ARG A 156 -6.91 0.89 -1.31
CA ARG A 156 -6.12 0.06 -2.21
C ARG A 156 -4.82 0.74 -2.64
N TRP A 157 -4.84 2.07 -2.77
CA TRP A 157 -3.67 2.84 -3.19
C TRP A 157 -2.65 3.01 -2.06
N SER A 158 -3.14 3.20 -0.83
CA SER A 158 -2.35 3.34 0.39
C SER A 158 -1.73 2.02 0.86
#